data_AF-A0A7X9ATL0-F1
#
_entry.id   AF-A0A7X9ATL0-F1
#
_cell.length_a   1.000
_cell.length_b   1.000
_cell.length_c   1.000
_cell.angle_alpha   90.00
_cell.angle_beta   90.00
_cell.angle_gamma   90.00
#
_symmetry.space_group_name_H-M   'P 1'
#
loop_
_entity.id
_entity.type
_entity.pdbx_description
1 polymer ?
#
loop_
_entity_poly.entity_id
_entity_poly.type
_entity_poly.pdbx_seq_one_letter_code
_entity_poly.pdbx_strand_id
1 'polypeptide(L)'
;MILDIHTHNFKGQADAVAASALAHGIDRFLFLGDVLRHGDQPTQEQIRQVNNETAADVRRYFDHCRGLCFLNPDNATEFVVEEANRCLDMPEFIGIKMEICTNCRSVRMDPIMEILEEHNAILLHHCWYKTNGKYRFESDPSDIADLARRFPRVKIVMAHLCGVGIRGVEDVADCHNVCIDTSGAQPEAGLVEYAVKRIGAERIVYGSDAPCRTFGAQLAKIREADITEAQRRLIFSENARRLLGW
;
A
#
# COMPACT_ATOMS: atom_id res chain seq x y z
N MET A 1 18.27 -8.50 0.59
CA MET A 1 16.88 -8.84 0.29
C MET A 1 16.12 -7.54 0.07
N ILE A 2 15.24 -7.48 -0.92
CA ILE A 2 14.34 -6.35 -1.19
C ILE A 2 12.90 -6.88 -1.22
N LEU A 3 12.00 -6.16 -0.54
CA LEU A 3 10.57 -6.46 -0.45
C LEU A 3 9.78 -5.23 -0.93
N ASP A 4 9.00 -5.41 -1.99
CA ASP A 4 8.16 -4.36 -2.57
C ASP A 4 6.71 -4.48 -2.07
N ILE A 5 6.25 -3.54 -1.25
CA ILE A 5 4.88 -3.61 -0.69
C ILE A 5 3.79 -3.05 -1.61
N HIS A 6 4.16 -2.49 -2.77
CA HIS A 6 3.22 -1.79 -3.64
C HIS A 6 3.50 -2.15 -5.09
N THR A 7 2.89 -3.23 -5.55
CA THR A 7 2.95 -3.67 -6.94
C THR A 7 1.56 -4.04 -7.44
N HIS A 8 1.20 -3.56 -8.64
CA HIS A 8 -0.08 -3.84 -9.27
C HIS A 8 0.06 -4.95 -10.31
N ASN A 9 -0.92 -5.86 -10.33
CA ASN A 9 -1.10 -6.91 -11.32
C ASN A 9 -2.15 -6.51 -12.39
N PHE A 10 -2.11 -5.25 -12.83
CA PHE A 10 -3.10 -4.68 -13.76
C PHE A 10 -3.22 -5.45 -15.08
N LYS A 11 -4.45 -5.63 -15.57
CA LYS A 11 -4.78 -6.09 -16.92
C LYS A 11 -4.12 -7.42 -17.30
N GLY A 12 -4.02 -8.34 -16.35
CA GLY A 12 -3.41 -9.65 -16.57
C GLY A 12 -1.89 -9.63 -16.72
N GLN A 13 -1.21 -8.57 -16.26
CA GLN A 13 0.25 -8.45 -16.35
C GLN A 13 0.99 -9.07 -15.17
N ALA A 14 0.33 -9.85 -14.31
CA ALA A 14 0.92 -10.46 -13.13
C ALA A 14 2.26 -11.18 -13.44
N ASP A 15 2.30 -11.98 -14.50
CA ASP A 15 3.49 -12.76 -14.84
C ASP A 15 4.65 -11.86 -15.32
N ALA A 16 4.34 -10.85 -16.14
CA ALA A 16 5.34 -9.89 -16.62
C ALA A 16 5.90 -9.04 -15.47
N VAL A 17 5.03 -8.61 -14.55
CA VAL A 17 5.41 -7.83 -13.37
C VAL A 17 6.25 -8.66 -12.41
N ALA A 18 5.84 -9.90 -12.11
CA ALA A 18 6.61 -10.82 -11.26
C ALA A 18 7.98 -11.14 -11.84
N ALA A 19 8.05 -11.49 -13.13
CA ALA A 19 9.31 -11.75 -13.82
C ALA A 19 10.24 -10.52 -13.78
N SER A 20 9.69 -9.33 -14.00
CA SER A 20 10.43 -8.08 -13.93
C SER A 20 10.93 -7.76 -12.52
N ALA A 21 10.09 -7.98 -11.49
CA ALA A 21 10.47 -7.78 -10.09
C ALA A 21 11.68 -8.65 -9.73
N LEU A 22 11.60 -9.95 -10.02
CA LEU A 22 12.68 -10.92 -9.76
C LEU A 22 13.96 -10.55 -10.53
N ALA A 23 13.85 -10.13 -11.80
CA ALA A 23 14.99 -9.69 -12.61
C ALA A 23 15.68 -8.43 -12.05
N HIS A 24 14.97 -7.59 -11.29
CA HIS A 24 15.52 -6.41 -10.61
C HIS A 24 16.03 -6.70 -9.20
N GLY A 25 16.02 -7.97 -8.76
CA GLY A 25 16.48 -8.39 -7.44
C GLY A 25 15.48 -8.09 -6.32
N ILE A 26 14.19 -8.01 -6.64
CA ILE A 26 13.11 -7.94 -5.64
C ILE A 26 12.75 -9.38 -5.26
N ASP A 27 13.08 -9.77 -4.04
CA ASP A 27 12.93 -11.15 -3.56
C ASP A 27 11.48 -11.48 -3.16
N ARG A 28 10.75 -10.46 -2.71
CA ARG A 28 9.39 -10.54 -2.20
C ARG A 28 8.57 -9.34 -2.66
N PHE A 29 7.30 -9.52 -2.99
CA PHE A 29 6.45 -8.41 -3.43
C PHE A 29 4.97 -8.64 -3.08
N LEU A 30 4.19 -7.56 -3.04
CA LEU A 30 2.74 -7.61 -2.84
C LEU A 30 1.98 -7.28 -4.11
N PHE A 31 0.99 -8.10 -4.46
CA PHE A 31 -0.01 -7.75 -5.46
C PHE A 31 -1.20 -7.03 -4.82
N LEU A 32 -1.51 -5.85 -5.37
CA LEU A 32 -2.59 -4.99 -4.86
C LEU A 32 -3.94 -5.21 -5.57
N GLY A 33 -3.99 -6.08 -6.58
CA GLY A 33 -5.15 -6.29 -7.43
C GLY A 33 -5.29 -5.27 -8.56
N ASP A 34 -6.16 -5.58 -9.53
CA ASP A 34 -6.53 -4.67 -10.62
C ASP A 34 -7.61 -3.68 -10.18
N VAL A 35 -7.28 -2.88 -9.17
CA VAL A 35 -8.21 -1.97 -8.45
C VAL A 35 -8.82 -0.88 -9.33
N LEU A 36 -8.27 -0.65 -10.53
CA LEU A 36 -8.74 0.35 -11.49
C LEU A 36 -9.55 -0.25 -12.66
N ARG A 37 -9.67 -1.58 -12.75
CA ARG A 37 -10.32 -2.28 -13.87
C ARG A 37 -11.75 -1.81 -14.13
N HIS A 38 -12.48 -1.53 -13.06
CA HIS A 38 -13.91 -1.21 -13.08
C HIS A 38 -14.20 0.25 -12.67
N GLY A 39 -13.17 1.11 -12.69
CA GLY A 39 -13.26 2.51 -12.26
C GLY A 39 -13.41 2.66 -10.75
N ASP A 40 -13.83 3.85 -10.31
CA ASP A 40 -13.78 4.26 -8.90
C ASP A 40 -14.91 3.67 -8.05
N GLN A 41 -15.92 3.03 -8.66
CA GLN A 41 -17.11 2.53 -7.96
C GLN A 41 -17.47 1.11 -8.45
N PRO A 42 -16.60 0.12 -8.21
CA PRO A 42 -16.86 -1.27 -8.59
C PRO A 42 -18.00 -1.87 -7.77
N THR A 43 -18.76 -2.76 -8.41
CA THR A 43 -19.82 -3.54 -7.75
C THR A 43 -19.24 -4.64 -6.86
N GLN A 44 -20.07 -5.19 -5.98
CA GLN A 44 -19.74 -6.34 -5.14
C GLN A 44 -19.18 -7.54 -5.92
N GLU A 45 -19.81 -7.88 -7.05
CA GLU A 45 -19.35 -8.97 -7.93
C GLU A 45 -17.98 -8.68 -8.53
N GLN A 46 -17.75 -7.44 -8.97
CA GLN A 46 -16.47 -7.01 -9.54
C GLN A 46 -15.35 -7.02 -8.51
N ILE A 47 -15.62 -6.59 -7.28
CA ILE A 47 -14.67 -6.66 -6.16
C ILE A 47 -14.29 -8.12 -5.88
N ARG A 48 -15.29 -9.01 -5.76
CA ARG A 48 -15.09 -10.45 -5.56
C ARG A 48 -14.24 -11.05 -6.69
N GLN A 49 -14.51 -10.66 -7.93
CA GLN A 49 -13.74 -11.08 -9.10
C GLN A 49 -12.28 -10.64 -8.99
N VAL A 50 -12.01 -9.35 -8.74
CA VAL A 50 -10.64 -8.83 -8.60
C VAL A 50 -9.87 -9.54 -7.49
N ASN A 51 -10.51 -9.79 -6.34
CA ASN A 51 -9.87 -10.50 -5.24
C ASN A 51 -9.59 -11.97 -5.57
N ASN A 52 -10.51 -12.67 -6.26
CA ASN A 52 -10.28 -14.04 -6.70
C ASN A 52 -9.15 -14.15 -7.73
N GLU A 53 -9.09 -13.22 -8.69
CA GLU A 53 -8.00 -13.12 -9.67
C GLU A 53 -6.66 -12.84 -8.98
N THR A 54 -6.64 -11.92 -8.02
CA THR A 54 -5.44 -11.60 -7.23
C THR A 54 -4.92 -12.80 -6.44
N ALA A 55 -5.81 -13.56 -5.79
CA ALA A 55 -5.42 -14.79 -5.10
C ALA A 55 -4.85 -15.83 -6.08
N ALA A 56 -5.44 -15.97 -7.27
CA ALA A 56 -4.94 -16.88 -8.30
C ALA A 56 -3.53 -16.46 -8.80
N ASP A 57 -3.28 -15.17 -8.97
CA ASP A 57 -1.96 -14.64 -9.33
C ASP A 57 -0.93 -14.88 -8.21
N VAL A 58 -1.30 -14.62 -6.96
CA VAL A 58 -0.44 -14.87 -5.79
C VAL A 58 -0.04 -16.34 -5.70
N ARG A 59 -0.98 -17.28 -5.91
CA ARG A 59 -0.67 -18.73 -5.88
C ARG A 59 0.42 -19.14 -6.86
N ARG A 60 0.51 -18.51 -8.03
CA ARG A 60 1.56 -18.81 -9.02
C ARG A 60 2.95 -18.42 -8.53
N TYR A 61 3.04 -17.47 -7.61
CA TYR A 61 4.28 -16.91 -7.09
C TYR A 61 4.35 -16.96 -5.56
N PHE A 62 3.68 -17.92 -4.92
CA PHE A 62 3.42 -17.91 -3.48
C PHE A 62 4.70 -17.86 -2.61
N ASP A 63 5.82 -18.39 -3.09
CA ASP A 63 7.10 -18.29 -2.36
C ASP A 63 7.67 -16.87 -2.33
N HIS A 64 7.24 -16.03 -3.27
CA HIS A 64 7.71 -14.66 -3.46
C HIS A 64 6.62 -13.60 -3.20
N CYS A 65 5.34 -13.97 -3.26
CA CYS A 65 4.25 -13.02 -3.38
C CYS A 65 3.15 -13.27 -2.34
N ARG A 66 2.56 -12.17 -1.86
CA ARG A 66 1.27 -12.13 -1.16
C ARG A 66 0.41 -11.03 -1.76
N GLY A 67 -0.88 -11.02 -1.45
CA GLY A 67 -1.84 -10.05 -1.93
C GLY A 67 -2.34 -9.12 -0.85
N LEU A 68 -2.88 -7.98 -1.26
CA LEU A 68 -3.83 -7.20 -0.45
C LEU A 68 -5.22 -7.29 -1.07
N CYS A 69 -6.23 -7.53 -0.24
CA CYS A 69 -7.63 -7.56 -0.65
C CYS A 69 -8.08 -6.16 -0.99
N PHE A 70 -8.72 -5.97 -2.14
CA PHE A 70 -9.32 -4.70 -2.51
C PHE A 70 -10.78 -4.63 -2.04
N LEU A 71 -11.19 -3.48 -1.50
CA LEU A 71 -12.57 -3.22 -1.07
C LEU A 71 -13.03 -1.82 -1.49
N ASN A 72 -14.35 -1.65 -1.57
CA ASN A 72 -15.01 -0.35 -1.70
C ASN A 72 -16.09 -0.22 -0.60
N PRO A 73 -15.89 0.64 0.41
CA PRO A 73 -16.81 0.85 1.53
C PRO A 73 -18.17 1.43 1.14
N ASP A 74 -18.34 1.96 -0.07
CA ASP A 74 -19.63 2.47 -0.55
C ASP A 74 -20.61 1.34 -0.93
N ASN A 75 -20.15 0.08 -0.96
CA ASN A 75 -21.02 -1.09 -1.07
C ASN A 75 -21.69 -1.44 0.29
N ALA A 76 -22.63 -2.38 0.28
CA ALA A 76 -23.31 -2.85 1.48
C ALA A 76 -22.29 -3.32 2.54
N THR A 77 -22.45 -2.86 3.79
CA THR A 77 -21.52 -3.15 4.87
C THR A 77 -21.38 -4.65 5.11
N GLU A 78 -22.48 -5.41 4.98
CA GLU A 78 -22.49 -6.87 5.11
C GLU A 78 -21.54 -7.53 4.11
N PHE A 79 -21.58 -7.08 2.84
CA PHE A 79 -20.67 -7.58 1.81
C PHE A 79 -19.22 -7.21 2.10
N VAL A 80 -18.95 -5.96 2.51
CA VAL A 80 -17.59 -5.48 2.79
C VAL A 80 -16.96 -6.28 3.93
N VAL A 81 -17.70 -6.52 5.00
CA VAL A 81 -17.27 -7.32 6.15
C VAL A 81 -17.04 -8.79 5.76
N GLU A 82 -17.95 -9.37 4.98
CA GLU A 82 -17.85 -10.76 4.53
C GLU A 82 -16.63 -10.96 3.60
N GLU A 83 -16.43 -10.07 2.63
CA GLU A 83 -15.30 -10.12 1.72
C GLU A 83 -13.96 -9.94 2.46
N ALA A 84 -13.90 -8.96 3.37
CA ALA A 84 -12.70 -8.70 4.16
C ALA A 84 -12.26 -9.95 4.94
N ASN A 85 -13.19 -10.54 5.71
CA ASN A 85 -12.90 -11.76 6.47
C ASN A 85 -12.54 -12.92 5.56
N ARG A 86 -13.30 -13.16 4.49
CA ARG A 86 -13.02 -14.24 3.53
C ARG A 86 -11.60 -14.13 2.98
N CYS A 87 -11.18 -12.94 2.57
CA CYS A 87 -9.85 -12.73 2.04
C CYS A 87 -8.78 -12.85 3.13
N LEU A 88 -8.98 -12.31 4.33
CA LEU A 88 -7.97 -12.38 5.39
C LEU A 88 -7.81 -13.79 5.99
N ASP A 89 -8.83 -14.66 5.87
CA ASP A 89 -8.73 -16.08 6.21
C ASP A 89 -7.92 -16.90 5.17
N MET A 90 -7.64 -16.32 4.01
CA MET A 90 -6.87 -16.95 2.94
C MET A 90 -5.36 -16.68 3.10
N PRO A 91 -4.49 -17.69 2.97
CA PRO A 91 -3.04 -17.51 3.13
C PRO A 91 -2.41 -16.62 2.04
N GLU A 92 -3.13 -16.35 0.95
CA GLU A 92 -2.72 -15.45 -0.12
C GLU A 92 -2.73 -13.98 0.31
N PHE A 93 -3.56 -13.57 1.27
CA PHE A 93 -3.71 -12.16 1.66
C PHE A 93 -3.13 -11.87 3.04
N ILE A 94 -2.60 -10.66 3.20
CA ILE A 94 -1.99 -10.20 4.47
C ILE A 94 -2.50 -8.82 4.91
N GLY A 95 -3.52 -8.31 4.23
CA GLY A 95 -4.05 -6.97 4.46
C GLY A 95 -5.01 -6.53 3.37
N ILE A 96 -5.37 -5.25 3.43
CA ILE A 96 -6.38 -4.63 2.58
C ILE A 96 -5.77 -3.42 1.86
N LYS A 97 -6.05 -3.31 0.57
CA LYS A 97 -5.74 -2.15 -0.28
C LYS A 97 -7.00 -1.33 -0.46
N MET A 98 -6.86 -0.03 -0.22
CA MET A 98 -7.90 0.96 -0.50
C MET A 98 -7.44 1.93 -1.58
N GLU A 99 -8.37 2.25 -2.48
CA GLU A 99 -8.18 3.16 -3.60
C GLU A 99 -9.06 4.42 -3.41
N ILE A 100 -9.29 5.19 -4.48
CA ILE A 100 -10.04 6.47 -4.43
C ILE A 100 -11.57 6.33 -4.33
N CYS A 101 -12.11 5.16 -4.02
CA CYS A 101 -13.55 4.92 -3.97
C CYS A 101 -14.25 5.75 -2.87
N THR A 102 -13.65 5.80 -1.69
CA THR A 102 -14.21 6.48 -0.51
C THR A 102 -13.10 7.20 0.25
N ASN A 103 -13.36 8.42 0.71
CA ASN A 103 -12.40 9.15 1.54
C ASN A 103 -12.27 8.47 2.90
N CYS A 104 -11.05 8.33 3.40
CA CYS A 104 -10.77 7.51 4.57
C CYS A 104 -11.28 8.09 5.91
N ARG A 105 -11.70 9.37 5.93
CA ARG A 105 -12.43 9.96 7.06
C ARG A 105 -13.86 9.44 7.21
N SER A 106 -14.40 8.80 6.17
CA SER A 106 -15.76 8.25 6.21
C SER A 106 -15.87 7.19 7.30
N VAL A 107 -16.95 7.24 8.08
CA VAL A 107 -17.32 6.19 9.06
C VAL A 107 -17.54 4.82 8.41
N ARG A 108 -17.71 4.77 7.08
CA ARG A 108 -17.78 3.51 6.33
C ARG A 108 -16.46 2.73 6.34
N MET A 109 -15.35 3.36 6.69
CA MET A 109 -14.06 2.68 6.91
C MET A 109 -14.04 1.88 8.21
N ASP A 110 -14.85 2.24 9.20
CA ASP A 110 -14.71 1.74 10.57
C ASP A 110 -14.79 0.21 10.67
N PRO A 111 -15.75 -0.47 10.01
CA PRO A 111 -15.79 -1.94 10.01
C PRO A 111 -14.54 -2.59 9.41
N ILE A 112 -13.93 -1.97 8.38
CA ILE A 112 -12.69 -2.47 7.77
C ILE A 112 -11.53 -2.33 8.76
N MET A 113 -11.46 -1.21 9.48
CA MET A 113 -10.40 -0.96 10.45
C MET A 113 -10.50 -1.88 11.66
N GLU A 114 -11.70 -2.15 12.16
CA GLU A 114 -11.95 -3.13 13.22
C GLU A 114 -11.46 -4.52 12.83
N ILE A 115 -11.81 -4.99 11.62
CA ILE A 115 -11.36 -6.28 11.09
C ILE A 115 -9.83 -6.32 10.93
N LEU A 116 -9.21 -5.27 10.38
CA LEU A 116 -7.75 -5.21 10.25
C LEU A 116 -7.05 -5.29 11.60
N GLU A 117 -7.63 -4.68 12.64
CA GLU A 117 -7.11 -4.75 13.98
C GLU A 117 -7.19 -6.18 14.55
N GLU A 118 -8.36 -6.83 14.42
CA GLU A 118 -8.61 -8.20 14.88
C GLU A 118 -7.66 -9.22 14.21
N HIS A 119 -7.44 -9.06 12.90
CA HIS A 119 -6.56 -9.93 12.12
C HIS A 119 -5.08 -9.55 12.23
N ASN A 120 -4.74 -8.45 12.92
CA ASN A 120 -3.39 -7.85 12.91
C ASN A 120 -2.83 -7.71 11.47
N ALA A 121 -3.70 -7.32 10.53
CA ALA A 121 -3.39 -7.16 9.13
C ALA A 121 -3.07 -5.69 8.81
N ILE A 122 -2.48 -5.41 7.63
CA ILE A 122 -2.14 -4.04 7.24
C ILE A 122 -3.24 -3.40 6.40
N LEU A 123 -3.38 -2.08 6.53
CA LEU A 123 -4.04 -1.24 5.53
C LEU A 123 -2.97 -0.63 4.61
N LEU A 124 -3.11 -0.73 3.30
CA LEU A 124 -2.43 0.17 2.35
C LEU A 124 -3.48 1.07 1.72
N HIS A 125 -3.41 2.37 2.00
CA HIS A 125 -4.39 3.33 1.50
C HIS A 125 -3.75 4.26 0.47
N HIS A 126 -4.35 4.34 -0.73
CA HIS A 126 -3.99 5.36 -1.70
C HIS A 126 -4.14 6.75 -1.09
N CYS A 127 -3.10 7.56 -1.22
CA CYS A 127 -3.05 8.90 -0.66
C CYS A 127 -2.26 9.80 -1.62
N TRP A 128 -2.77 11.00 -1.87
CA TRP A 128 -2.06 11.96 -2.69
C TRP A 128 -2.37 13.40 -2.27
N TYR A 129 -1.35 14.25 -2.21
CA TYR A 129 -1.52 15.66 -1.92
C TYR A 129 -1.66 16.45 -3.25
N LYS A 130 -2.85 16.44 -3.86
CA LYS A 130 -3.10 17.15 -5.13
C LYS A 130 -3.60 18.58 -4.91
N THR A 131 -3.02 19.53 -5.63
CA THR A 131 -3.57 20.89 -5.76
C THR A 131 -4.58 21.01 -6.90
N ASN A 132 -4.39 20.24 -7.98
CA ASN A 132 -5.26 20.23 -9.16
C ASN A 132 -5.69 18.79 -9.47
N GLY A 133 -6.91 18.61 -9.98
CA GLY A 133 -7.40 17.29 -10.42
C GLY A 133 -7.57 16.27 -9.28
N LYS A 134 -7.83 16.74 -8.05
CA LYS A 134 -8.18 15.86 -6.93
C LYS A 134 -9.46 15.11 -7.27
N TYR A 135 -9.44 13.78 -7.15
CA TYR A 135 -10.66 12.99 -7.31
C TYR A 135 -11.59 13.25 -6.12
N ARG A 136 -12.90 13.12 -6.35
CA ARG A 136 -13.94 13.51 -5.38
C ARG A 136 -13.73 12.92 -3.98
N PHE A 137 -13.27 11.67 -3.90
CA PHE A 137 -13.11 10.93 -2.65
C PHE A 137 -11.66 10.53 -2.37
N GLU A 138 -10.69 11.05 -3.13
CA GLU A 138 -9.28 10.78 -2.87
C GLU A 138 -8.87 11.35 -1.51
N SER A 139 -8.20 10.52 -0.72
CA SER A 139 -7.69 10.88 0.59
C SER A 139 -6.37 11.63 0.45
N ASP A 140 -6.17 12.63 1.29
CA ASP A 140 -4.88 13.27 1.49
C ASP A 140 -4.29 12.91 2.86
N PRO A 141 -3.03 13.29 3.15
CA PRO A 141 -2.35 12.87 4.37
C PRO A 141 -3.06 13.30 5.67
N SER A 142 -3.80 14.40 5.66
CA SER A 142 -4.59 14.85 6.82
C SER A 142 -5.77 13.92 7.09
N ASP A 143 -6.35 13.34 6.05
CA ASP A 143 -7.39 12.31 6.15
C ASP A 143 -6.81 11.02 6.77
N ILE A 144 -5.61 10.61 6.32
CA ILE A 144 -4.91 9.44 6.87
C ILE A 144 -4.56 9.64 8.35
N ALA A 145 -4.10 10.83 8.73
CA ALA A 145 -3.80 11.16 10.13
C ALA A 145 -5.05 11.09 11.01
N ASP A 146 -6.22 11.47 10.49
CA ASP A 146 -7.50 11.30 11.21
C ASP A 146 -7.85 9.83 11.41
N LEU A 147 -7.81 9.02 10.34
CA LEU A 147 -8.06 7.59 10.42
C LEU A 147 -7.10 6.90 11.41
N ALA A 148 -5.81 7.25 11.36
CA ALA A 148 -4.77 6.71 12.24
C ALA A 148 -5.03 7.01 13.72
N ARG A 149 -5.52 8.21 14.04
CA ARG A 149 -5.89 8.59 15.42
C ARG A 149 -7.15 7.89 15.90
N ARG A 150 -8.11 7.60 15.01
CA ARG A 150 -9.32 6.82 15.33
C ARG A 150 -9.00 5.35 15.58
N PHE A 151 -8.01 4.80 14.87
CA PHE A 151 -7.60 3.39 14.96
C PHE A 151 -6.09 3.23 15.25
N PRO A 152 -5.61 3.62 16.45
CA PRO A 152 -4.18 3.69 16.75
C PRO A 152 -3.47 2.33 16.82
N ARG A 153 -4.22 1.23 16.80
CA ARG A 153 -3.69 -0.15 16.82
C ARG A 153 -3.55 -0.77 15.42
N VAL A 154 -4.19 -0.18 14.41
CA VAL A 154 -4.10 -0.66 13.02
C VAL A 154 -2.82 -0.14 12.37
N LYS A 155 -2.11 -1.04 11.68
CA LYS A 155 -0.91 -0.72 10.89
C LYS A 155 -1.33 -0.13 9.55
N ILE A 156 -1.06 1.15 9.34
CA ILE A 156 -1.45 1.86 8.12
C ILE A 156 -0.21 2.16 7.30
N VAL A 157 -0.25 1.85 6.01
CA VAL A 157 0.69 2.30 4.99
C VAL A 157 0.01 3.38 4.16
N MET A 158 0.50 4.60 4.29
CA MET A 158 0.13 5.72 3.43
C MET A 158 0.93 5.64 2.14
N ALA A 159 0.24 5.57 1.00
CA ALA A 159 0.91 5.43 -0.27
C ALA A 159 1.67 6.71 -0.69
N HIS A 160 2.76 6.50 -1.43
CA HIS A 160 3.40 7.50 -2.27
C HIS A 160 4.10 8.67 -1.57
N LEU A 161 5.27 8.44 -0.96
CA LEU A 161 6.11 9.49 -0.36
C LEU A 161 6.29 10.71 -1.28
N CYS A 162 6.62 10.49 -2.56
CA CYS A 162 6.78 11.58 -3.54
C CYS A 162 5.44 12.21 -3.97
N GLY A 163 4.31 11.51 -3.82
CA GLY A 163 2.97 12.05 -4.08
C GLY A 163 2.42 12.91 -2.94
N VAL A 164 2.89 12.68 -1.71
CA VAL A 164 2.48 13.43 -0.52
C VAL A 164 3.47 14.52 -0.12
N GLY A 165 4.75 14.34 -0.46
CA GLY A 165 5.84 15.29 -0.24
C GLY A 165 6.09 15.62 1.24
N ILE A 166 6.87 16.68 1.47
CA ILE A 166 7.22 17.15 2.83
C ILE A 166 5.98 17.41 3.69
N ARG A 167 4.94 18.04 3.12
CA ARG A 167 3.71 18.37 3.87
C ARG A 167 3.01 17.11 4.35
N GLY A 168 2.87 16.11 3.48
CA GLY A 168 2.25 14.86 3.87
C GLY A 168 3.02 14.08 4.93
N VAL A 169 4.36 14.15 4.90
CA VAL A 169 5.18 13.59 5.99
C VAL A 169 4.88 14.28 7.32
N GLU A 170 4.74 15.62 7.32
CA GLU A 170 4.38 16.37 8.53
C GLU A 170 2.98 16.02 9.06
N ASP A 171 2.00 15.89 8.17
CA ASP A 171 0.60 15.64 8.56
C ASP A 171 0.41 14.34 9.36
N VAL A 172 1.25 13.32 9.10
CA VAL A 172 1.21 12.02 9.78
C VAL A 172 2.35 11.81 10.79
N ALA A 173 3.17 12.83 11.05
CA ALA A 173 4.41 12.63 11.78
C ALA A 173 4.21 12.17 13.24
N ASP A 174 3.12 12.60 13.87
CA ASP A 174 2.68 12.20 15.22
C ASP A 174 1.91 10.87 15.25
N CYS A 175 1.59 10.31 14.09
CA CYS A 175 0.85 9.05 13.96
C CYS A 175 1.84 7.86 13.90
N HIS A 176 2.17 7.29 15.06
CA HIS A 176 3.17 6.23 15.18
C HIS A 176 2.81 4.91 14.48
N ASN A 177 1.53 4.69 14.20
CA ASN A 177 1.00 3.53 13.49
C ASN A 177 0.95 3.71 11.96
N VAL A 178 1.42 4.84 11.44
CA VAL A 178 1.50 5.13 9.99
C VAL A 178 2.93 4.94 9.50
N CYS A 179 3.10 4.08 8.50
CA CYS A 179 4.27 4.02 7.64
C CYS A 179 3.97 4.71 6.29
N ILE A 180 5.00 5.17 5.59
CA ILE A 180 4.87 5.75 4.25
C ILE A 180 5.64 4.88 3.27
N ASP A 181 4.99 4.46 2.18
CA ASP A 181 5.71 3.78 1.11
C ASP A 181 6.37 4.75 0.12
N THR A 182 7.43 4.29 -0.53
CA THR A 182 8.25 5.12 -1.42
C THR A 182 7.74 5.14 -2.87
N SER A 183 6.62 4.48 -3.13
CA SER A 183 6.13 4.15 -4.47
C SER A 183 5.60 5.39 -5.22
N GLY A 184 5.37 5.22 -6.53
CA GLY A 184 4.71 6.25 -7.34
C GLY A 184 5.58 7.49 -7.59
N ALA A 185 5.11 8.39 -8.47
CA ALA A 185 5.80 9.64 -8.86
C ALA A 185 7.29 9.51 -9.28
N GLN A 186 7.89 10.64 -9.65
CA GLN A 186 9.31 10.71 -10.03
C GLN A 186 10.21 10.82 -8.79
N PRO A 187 11.48 10.39 -8.86
CA PRO A 187 12.45 10.63 -7.79
C PRO A 187 12.59 12.13 -7.49
N GLU A 188 12.60 12.48 -6.22
CA GLU A 188 12.85 13.83 -5.71
C GLU A 188 14.02 13.76 -4.72
N ALA A 189 15.11 14.47 -5.01
CA ALA A 189 16.30 14.47 -4.18
C ALA A 189 16.01 15.09 -2.81
N GLY A 190 16.53 14.49 -1.73
CA GLY A 190 16.36 14.97 -0.37
C GLY A 190 15.05 14.57 0.32
N LEU A 191 14.06 14.03 -0.40
CA LEU A 191 12.76 13.70 0.18
C LEU A 191 12.81 12.46 1.07
N VAL A 192 13.58 11.44 0.67
CA VAL A 192 13.76 10.22 1.49
C VAL A 192 14.51 10.57 2.77
N GLU A 193 15.57 11.37 2.66
CA GLU A 193 16.38 11.89 3.76
C GLU A 193 15.52 12.74 4.72
N TYR A 194 14.67 13.59 4.17
CA TYR A 194 13.70 14.36 4.96
C TYR A 194 12.79 13.43 5.76
N ALA A 195 12.17 12.45 5.11
CA ALA A 195 11.24 11.54 5.76
C ALA A 195 11.94 10.71 6.85
N VAL A 196 13.13 10.18 6.56
CA VAL A 196 13.96 9.46 7.53
C VAL A 196 14.32 10.34 8.72
N LYS A 197 14.75 11.59 8.49
CA LYS A 197 15.06 12.54 9.56
C LYS A 197 13.83 12.90 10.40
N ARG A 198 12.66 13.00 9.77
CA ARG A 198 11.45 13.54 10.40
C ARG A 198 10.64 12.49 11.17
N ILE A 199 10.46 11.31 10.58
CA ILE A 199 9.59 10.26 11.11
C ILE A 199 10.33 8.96 11.43
N GLY A 200 11.63 8.89 11.13
CA GLY A 200 12.46 7.71 11.35
C GLY A 200 12.43 6.75 10.16
N ALA A 201 13.56 6.09 9.88
CA ALA A 201 13.65 5.11 8.79
C ALA A 201 12.74 3.91 9.03
N GLU A 202 12.40 3.60 10.29
CA GLU A 202 11.52 2.51 10.69
C GLU A 202 10.06 2.69 10.26
N ARG A 203 9.66 3.89 9.85
CA ARG A 203 8.33 4.20 9.31
C ARG A 203 8.31 4.43 7.80
N ILE A 204 9.40 4.10 7.10
CA ILE A 204 9.47 4.19 5.64
C ILE A 204 9.63 2.79 5.06
N VAL A 205 8.85 2.45 4.02
CA VAL A 205 8.85 1.13 3.41
C VAL A 205 9.00 1.22 1.90
N TYR A 206 9.75 0.30 1.30
CA TYR A 206 9.92 0.27 -0.14
C TYR A 206 8.65 -0.21 -0.85
N GLY A 207 8.20 0.57 -1.82
CA GLY A 207 7.20 0.19 -2.80
C GLY A 207 7.55 0.78 -4.17
N SER A 208 7.13 0.16 -5.26
CA SER A 208 7.45 0.64 -6.62
C SER A 208 6.30 1.32 -7.35
N ASP A 209 5.05 0.90 -7.14
CA ASP A 209 3.92 1.27 -8.02
C ASP A 209 4.12 0.71 -9.45
N ALA A 210 4.82 -0.41 -9.59
CA ALA A 210 4.92 -1.11 -10.86
C ALA A 210 3.57 -1.72 -11.27
N PRO A 211 3.24 -1.80 -12.58
CA PRO A 211 4.03 -1.37 -13.72
C PRO A 211 3.83 0.11 -14.09
N CYS A 212 3.07 0.90 -13.31
CA CYS A 212 2.91 2.34 -13.57
C CYS A 212 4.26 3.07 -13.49
N ARG A 213 5.17 2.59 -12.65
CA ARG A 213 6.58 2.99 -12.59
C ARG A 213 7.50 1.81 -12.86
N THR A 214 8.73 2.11 -13.31
CA THR A 214 9.76 1.08 -13.51
C THR A 214 10.46 0.77 -12.19
N PHE A 215 10.71 -0.51 -11.92
CA PHE A 215 11.45 -0.92 -10.71
C PHE A 215 12.81 -0.22 -10.59
N GLY A 216 13.56 -0.10 -11.70
CA GLY A 216 14.86 0.59 -11.71
C GLY A 216 14.79 2.04 -11.18
N ALA A 217 13.80 2.83 -11.63
CA ALA A 217 13.65 4.21 -11.17
C ALA A 217 13.27 4.30 -9.68
N GLN A 218 12.45 3.35 -9.20
CA GLN A 218 11.98 3.35 -7.81
C GLN A 218 13.07 2.85 -6.85
N LEU A 219 13.83 1.82 -7.26
CA LEU A 219 15.03 1.39 -6.54
C LEU A 219 16.07 2.50 -6.44
N ALA A 220 16.26 3.29 -7.50
CA ALA A 220 17.21 4.41 -7.51
C ALA A 220 16.89 5.46 -6.43
N LYS A 221 15.62 5.74 -6.14
CA LYS A 221 15.22 6.66 -5.04
C LYS A 221 15.86 6.28 -3.72
N ILE A 222 15.88 4.99 -3.42
CA ILE A 222 16.40 4.48 -2.15
C ILE A 222 17.89 4.24 -2.23
N ARG A 223 18.46 3.87 -3.38
CA ARG A 223 19.91 3.66 -3.54
C ARG A 223 20.70 4.97 -3.50
N GLU A 224 20.18 6.02 -4.12
CA GLU A 224 20.86 7.31 -4.23
C GLU A 224 20.60 8.24 -3.03
N ALA A 225 19.69 7.87 -2.12
CA ALA A 225 19.44 8.64 -0.91
C ALA A 225 20.67 8.65 0.01
N ASP A 226 21.00 9.82 0.54
CA ASP A 226 22.06 10.05 1.53
C ASP A 226 21.60 9.62 2.93
N ILE A 227 21.43 8.30 3.08
CA ILE A 227 21.08 7.60 4.31
C ILE A 227 22.09 6.50 4.59
N THR A 228 22.19 6.09 5.85
CA THR A 228 23.09 5.01 6.23
C THR A 228 22.64 3.68 5.64
N GLU A 229 23.58 2.75 5.44
CA GLU A 229 23.27 1.40 4.97
C GLU A 229 22.31 0.64 5.91
N ALA A 230 22.33 0.94 7.21
CA ALA A 230 21.36 0.39 8.16
C ALA A 230 19.93 0.89 7.88
N GLN A 231 19.77 2.20 7.67
CA GLN A 231 18.48 2.79 7.29
C GLN A 231 18.01 2.27 5.92
N ARG A 232 18.92 2.09 4.98
CA ARG A 232 18.60 1.54 3.66
C ARG A 232 18.05 0.10 3.74
N ARG A 233 18.64 -0.75 4.60
CA ARG A 233 18.13 -2.12 4.84
C ARG A 233 16.76 -2.14 5.51
N LEU A 234 16.52 -1.22 6.46
CA LEU A 234 15.20 -1.02 7.06
C LEU A 234 14.14 -0.78 6.00
N ILE A 235 14.39 0.21 5.13
CA ILE A 235 13.45 0.63 4.07
C ILE A 235 13.23 -0.48 3.04
N PHE A 236 14.30 -1.12 2.57
CA PHE A 236 14.19 -2.14 1.53
C PHE A 236 13.52 -3.44 2.00
N SER A 237 13.58 -3.80 3.28
CA SER A 237 13.08 -5.11 3.69
C SER A 237 12.66 -5.24 5.15
N GLU A 238 13.46 -4.77 6.11
CA GLU A 238 13.24 -5.15 7.52
C GLU A 238 11.94 -4.56 8.08
N ASN A 239 11.58 -3.34 7.67
CA ASN A 239 10.31 -2.73 8.06
C ASN A 239 9.11 -3.48 7.50
N ALA A 240 9.15 -3.85 6.22
CA ALA A 240 8.08 -4.61 5.59
C ALA A 240 7.95 -6.00 6.21
N ARG A 241 9.06 -6.72 6.48
CA ARG A 241 9.03 -8.00 7.20
C ARG A 241 8.35 -7.89 8.56
N ARG A 242 8.67 -6.83 9.33
CA ARG A 242 8.03 -6.56 10.63
C ARG A 242 6.54 -6.25 10.50
N LEU A 243 6.14 -5.46 9.50
CA LEU A 243 4.72 -5.11 9.27
C LEU A 243 3.88 -6.32 8.87
N LEU A 244 4.45 -7.17 8.01
CA LEU A 244 3.75 -8.25 7.32
C LEU A 244 3.88 -9.61 8.02
N GLY A 245 4.82 -9.76 8.96
CA GLY A 245 5.11 -11.05 9.60
C GLY A 245 5.83 -12.04 8.68
N TRP A 246 6.61 -11.53 7.73
CA TRP A 246 7.29 -12.31 6.68
C TRP A 246 8.76 -12.64 7.01
#